data_AF-A0A6V7LMS8-F1
#
_entry.id   AF-A0A6V7LMS8-F1
#
_cell.length_a   1.000
_cell.length_b   1.000
_cell.length_c   1.000
_cell.angle_alpha   90.00
_cell.angle_beta   90.00
_cell.angle_gamma   90.00
#
_symmetry.space_group_name_H-M   'P 1'
#
loop_
_entity.id
_entity.type
_entity.pdbx_description
1 polymer ?
#
loop_
_entity_poly.entity_id
_entity_poly.type
_entity_poly.pdbx_seq_one_letter_code
_entity_poly.pdbx_strand_id
1 'polypeptide(L)' 'RDLKTLVDVAIDDIKVENKINLGTCDVCIKGKMSATPFPKGGEPCSQLLEIVHSDVVGSLRIRALNGARFLLLIDDKS' A
#
# COMPACT_ATOMS: atom_id res chain seq x y z
N ARG A 1 13.79 -11.84 5.00
CA ARG A 1 14.77 -12.25 6.04
C ARG A 1 14.50 -13.72 6.33
N ASP A 2 15.47 -14.59 6.05
CA ASP A 2 15.31 -16.05 6.17
C ASP A 2 15.27 -16.44 7.66
N LEU A 3 14.48 -17.45 8.03
CA LEU A 3 14.30 -17.84 9.45
C LEU A 3 15.63 -18.27 10.09
N LYS A 4 16.56 -18.77 9.27
CA LYS A 4 17.90 -19.18 9.69
C LYS A 4 18.71 -18.04 10.31
N THR A 5 18.64 -16.83 9.77
CA THR A 5 19.41 -15.70 10.30
C THR A 5 18.78 -15.04 11.53
N LEU A 6 17.55 -15.41 11.89
CA LEU A 6 16.89 -14.96 13.12
C LEU A 6 17.19 -15.85 14.32
N VAL A 7 17.46 -17.14 14.10
CA VAL A 7 17.84 -18.09 15.16
C VAL A 7 19.24 -17.76 15.68
N ASP A 8 20.19 -17.47 14.79
CA ASP A 8 21.59 -17.20 15.14
C ASP A 8 21.81 -15.85 15.85
N VAL A 9 20.83 -14.95 15.84
CA VAL A 9 20.98 -13.57 16.35
C VAL A 9 20.25 -13.34 17.69
N ALA A 10 19.31 -14.20 18.07
CA ALA A 10 18.39 -13.87 19.17
C ALA A 10 18.28 -14.88 20.31
N ILE A 11 18.72 -16.14 20.19
CA ILE A 11 18.52 -17.12 21.27
C ILE A 11 19.67 -18.13 21.35
N ASP A 12 20.60 -17.93 22.29
CA ASP A 12 21.75 -18.82 22.55
C ASP A 12 21.35 -20.20 23.13
N ASP A 13 20.16 -20.33 23.72
CA ASP A 13 19.76 -21.52 24.50
C ASP A 13 18.81 -22.49 23.79
N ILE A 14 18.40 -22.24 22.53
CA ILE A 14 17.54 -23.18 21.79
C ILE A 14 18.40 -24.12 20.94
N LYS A 15 18.63 -25.33 21.46
CA LYS A 15 19.20 -26.45 20.68
C LYS A 15 18.13 -27.00 19.75
N VAL A 16 18.19 -26.63 18.47
CA VAL A 16 17.33 -27.22 17.43
C VAL A 16 17.91 -28.57 17.01
N GLU A 17 17.45 -29.65 17.65
CA GLU A 17 17.95 -31.02 17.38
C GLU A 17 17.49 -31.59 16.04
N ASN A 18 16.37 -31.08 15.50
CA ASN A 18 15.83 -31.49 14.21
C ASN A 18 15.65 -30.27 13.31
N LYS A 19 16.45 -30.22 12.24
CA LYS A 19 16.28 -29.22 11.18
C LYS A 19 15.04 -29.58 10.34
N ILE A 20 13.87 -29.20 10.85
CA ILE A 20 12.61 -29.38 10.12
C ILE A 20 12.61 -28.38 8.97
N ASN A 21 12.54 -28.89 7.75
CA ASN A 21 12.36 -28.03 6.59
C ASN A 21 10.89 -27.61 6.58
N LEU A 22 10.58 -26.47 7.21
CA LEU A 22 9.25 -25.88 7.10
C LEU A 22 9.09 -25.47 5.63
N GLY A 23 8.32 -26.26 4.89
CA GLY A 23 7.95 -25.94 3.52
C GLY A 23 7.22 -24.61 3.43
N THR A 24 6.90 -24.22 2.21
CA THR A 24 6.16 -22.99 1.95
C THR A 24 4.78 -23.05 2.62
N CYS A 25 4.47 -22.08 3.49
CA CYS A 25 3.17 -21.97 4.15
C CYS A 25 2.26 -21.00 3.38
N ASP A 26 1.21 -21.51 2.74
CA ASP A 26 0.26 -20.72 1.95
C ASP A 26 -0.44 -19.63 2.76
N VAL A 27 -0.75 -19.91 4.04
CA VAL A 27 -1.40 -18.94 4.95
C VAL A 27 -0.44 -17.79 5.24
N CYS A 28 0.83 -18.09 5.50
CA CYS A 28 1.86 -17.07 5.73
C CYS A 28 2.11 -16.23 4.48
N ILE A 29 2.10 -16.84 3.29
CA ILE A 29 2.23 -16.09 2.02
C ILE A 29 1.04 -15.16 1.87
N LYS A 30 -0.20 -15.67 1.93
CA LYS A 30 -1.41 -14.86 1.73
C LYS A 30 -1.55 -13.75 2.78
N GLY A 31 -1.16 -14.02 4.03
CA GLY A 31 -1.22 -13.05 5.12
C GLY A 31 -0.07 -12.04 5.16
N LYS A 32 1.06 -12.31 4.49
CA LYS A 32 2.23 -11.41 4.41
C LYS A 32 2.49 -10.87 3.01
N MET A 33 1.64 -11.19 2.04
CA MET A 33 1.77 -10.68 0.69
C MET A 33 1.56 -9.17 0.70
N SER A 34 2.63 -8.43 0.45
CA SER A 34 2.52 -7.08 -0.08
C SER A 34 1.85 -7.19 -1.46
N ALA A 35 0.91 -6.29 -1.77
CA ALA A 35 0.40 -6.19 -3.13
C ALA A 35 1.57 -6.08 -4.11
N THR A 36 1.50 -6.77 -5.25
CA THR A 36 2.47 -6.56 -6.32
C THR A 36 2.48 -5.07 -6.68
N PRO A 37 3.65 -4.46 -6.93
CA PRO A 37 3.70 -3.06 -7.34
C PRO A 37 2.76 -2.82 -8.52
N PHE A 38 2.07 -1.68 -8.52
CA PHE A 38 1.31 -1.27 -9.69
C PHE A 38 2.25 -1.16 -10.90
N PRO A 39 1.78 -1.48 -12.12
CA PRO A 39 2.52 -1.16 -13.33
C PRO A 39 2.93 0.31 -13.32
N LYS A 40 4.05 0.64 -13.98
CA LYS A 40 4.40 2.05 -14.20
C LYS A 40 3.21 2.74 -14.88
N GLY A 41 2.85 3.92 -14.37
CA GLY A 41 1.80 4.75 -14.96
C GLY A 41 2.14 5.14 -16.40
N GLY A 42 1.13 5.65 -17.11
CA GLY A 42 1.34 6.26 -18.42
C GLY A 42 2.19 7.54 -18.36
N GLU A 43 2.57 8.05 -19.52
CA GLU A 43 3.27 9.33 -19.63
C GLU A 43 2.38 10.49 -19.13
N PRO A 44 2.96 11.54 -18.53
CA PRO A 44 2.22 12.74 -18.16
C PRO A 44 1.55 13.39 -19.37
N CYS A 45 0.39 14.02 -19.14
CA CYS A 45 -0.29 14.80 -20.17
C CYS A 45 0.63 15.88 -20.76
N SER A 46 0.56 16.03 -22.08
CA SER A 46 1.41 16.95 -22.84
C SER A 46 0.73 18.29 -23.08
N GLN A 47 -0.60 18.28 -23.24
CA GLN A 47 -1.40 19.47 -23.51
C GLN A 47 -2.22 19.89 -22.29
N LEU A 48 -2.50 21.18 -22.21
CA LEU A 48 -3.45 21.72 -21.23
C LEU A 48 -4.84 21.13 -21.52
N LEU A 49 -5.55 20.71 -20.47
CA LEU A 49 -6.87 20.08 -20.47
C LEU A 49 -6.95 18.75 -21.24
N GLU A 50 -5.83 18.05 -21.42
CA GLU A 50 -5.81 16.70 -22.02
C GLU A 50 -6.51 15.68 -21.11
N ILE A 51 -6.28 15.77 -19.79
CA ILE A 51 -6.95 14.95 -18.77
C ILE A 51 -7.25 15.82 -17.55
N VAL A 52 -8.54 15.92 -17.20
CA VAL A 52 -8.97 16.58 -15.97
C VAL A 52 -9.22 15.55 -14.89
N HIS A 53 -8.50 15.66 -13.78
CA HIS A 53 -8.74 14.86 -12.59
C HIS A 53 -9.76 15.59 -11.73
N SER A 54 -10.83 14.90 -11.35
CA SER A 54 -11.81 15.45 -10.41
C SER A 54 -12.14 14.44 -9.32
N ASP A 55 -12.25 14.94 -8.10
CA ASP A 55 -12.59 14.13 -6.93
C ASP A 55 -13.53 14.88 -5.97
N VAL A 56 -14.34 14.15 -5.23
CA VAL A 56 -15.28 14.69 -4.26
C VAL A 56 -14.79 14.41 -2.84
N VAL A 57 -14.46 15.48 -2.12
CA VAL A 57 -14.17 15.40 -0.69
C VAL A 57 -15.49 15.36 0.08
N GLY A 58 -15.71 14.24 0.77
CA GLY A 58 -17.00 13.81 1.30
C GLY A 58 -17.31 14.16 2.75
N SER A 59 -18.60 14.46 2.98
CA SER A 59 -19.27 14.73 4.27
C SER A 59 -18.41 15.45 5.31
N LEU A 60 -17.96 16.64 4.94
CA LEU A 60 -17.27 17.53 5.86
C LEU A 60 -18.15 17.79 7.08
N ARG A 61 -17.54 17.72 8.27
CA ARG A 61 -18.25 17.96 9.53
C ARG A 61 -18.84 19.37 9.58
N ILE A 62 -18.06 20.33 9.09
CA ILE A 62 -18.39 21.75 9.00
C ILE A 62 -19.04 22.02 7.65
N ARG A 63 -20.11 22.82 7.67
CA ARG A 63 -20.78 23.30 6.45
C ARG A 63 -20.07 24.54 5.91
N ALA A 64 -19.99 24.65 4.59
CA ALA A 64 -19.66 25.90 3.95
C ALA A 64 -20.75 26.96 4.21
N LEU A 65 -20.45 28.22 3.93
CA LEU A 65 -21.37 29.34 4.15
C LEU A 65 -22.73 29.14 3.44
N ASN A 66 -22.72 28.52 2.26
CA ASN A 66 -23.92 28.19 1.49
C ASN A 66 -24.61 26.87 1.92
N GLY A 67 -24.15 26.23 3.00
CA GLY A 67 -24.69 24.97 3.50
C GLY A 67 -24.11 23.70 2.87
N ALA A 68 -23.21 23.80 1.88
CA ALA A 68 -22.58 22.63 1.26
C ALA A 68 -21.73 21.83 2.27
N ARG A 69 -21.65 20.51 2.06
CA ARG A 69 -20.87 19.56 2.88
C ARG A 69 -19.81 18.79 2.08
N PHE A 70 -19.72 19.10 0.80
CA PHE A 70 -18.88 18.42 -0.17
C PHE A 70 -18.10 19.47 -0.92
N LEU A 71 -16.86 19.14 -1.27
CA LEU A 71 -15.99 19.98 -2.07
C LEU A 71 -15.52 19.20 -3.28
N LEU A 72 -15.61 19.79 -4.46
CA LEU A 72 -15.08 19.24 -5.69
C LEU A 72 -13.65 19.74 -5.86
N LEU A 73 -12.70 18.81 -5.96
CA LEU A 73 -11.32 19.09 -6.33
C LEU A 73 -11.19 18.89 -7.83
N ILE A 74 -10.55 19.83 -8.51
CA ILE A 74 -10.29 19.77 -9.94
C ILE A 74 -8.83 20.13 -10.14
N ASP A 75 -8.10 19.27 -10.85
CA ASP A 75 -6.72 19.50 -11.24
C ASP A 75 -6.50 19.05 -12.69
N ASP A 76 -5.50 19.65 -13.31
CA ASP A 76 -5.07 19.39 -14.69
C ASP A 76 -3.53 19.41 -14.73
N LYS A 77 -2.95 19.26 -15.92
CA LYS A 77 -1.53 19.44 -16.16
C LYS A 77 -1.03 20.77 -15.53
N SER A 78 -0.23 20.63 -14.48
CA SER A 78 0.56 21.69 -13.84
C SER A 78 1.88 21.96 -14.57
#